data_AF-A0A7C7UAW8-F1
#
_entry.id   AF-A0A7C7UAW8-F1
#
_cell.length_a   1.000
_cell.length_b   1.000
_cell.length_c   1.000
_cell.angle_alpha   90.00
_cell.angle_beta   90.00
_cell.angle_gamma   90.00
#
_symmetry.space_group_name_H-M   'P 1'
#
loop_
_entity.id
_entity.type
_entity.pdbx_description
1 polymer ?
#
loop_
_entity_poly.entity_id
_entity_poly.type
_entity_poly.pdbx_seq_one_letter_code
_entity_poly.pdbx_strand_id
1 'polypeptide(L)'
;MKRNLDDILDECLTLLQSGQATLDECLARYPDQAADLRPLLEMAIQVRHVPPLAPSPVAFDAGKRRMLQALAEKKRRQLVSPSPFSRYAGWIETLFGRKERPAMQKRAPAFQFALAIALVLVLLVAGGLLLQSWLGTVV
;
A
#
# COMPACT_ATOMS: atom_id res chain seq x y z
N MET A 1 -14.47 -33.62 15.60
CA MET A 1 -13.01 -33.74 15.33
C MET A 1 -12.33 -33.97 16.67
N LYS A 2 -11.47 -34.97 16.80
CA LYS A 2 -10.63 -35.12 18.00
C LYS A 2 -9.61 -33.98 17.97
N ARG A 3 -9.50 -33.19 19.03
CA ARG A 3 -8.42 -32.20 19.18
C ARG A 3 -7.11 -32.97 19.32
N ASN A 4 -6.09 -32.58 18.55
CA ASN A 4 -4.77 -33.18 18.67
C ASN A 4 -4.04 -32.55 19.87
N LEU A 5 -2.97 -33.20 20.34
CA LEU A 5 -2.10 -32.70 21.40
C LEU A 5 -1.63 -31.26 21.11
N ASP A 6 -1.28 -30.96 19.86
CA ASP A 6 -0.85 -29.62 19.42
C ASP A 6 -1.93 -28.55 19.66
N ASP A 7 -3.20 -28.85 19.33
CA ASP A 7 -4.32 -27.91 19.55
C ASP A 7 -4.54 -27.64 21.04
N ILE A 8 -4.36 -28.68 21.86
CA ILE A 8 -4.51 -28.61 23.31
C ILE A 8 -3.34 -27.79 23.91
N LEU A 9 -2.12 -28.04 23.44
CA LEU A 9 -0.93 -27.32 23.85
C LEU A 9 -1.06 -25.82 23.54
N ASP A 10 -1.48 -25.45 22.34
CA ASP A 10 -1.67 -24.05 21.94
C ASP A 10 -2.72 -23.33 22.80
N GLU A 11 -3.81 -24.03 23.15
CA GLU A 11 -4.80 -23.49 24.09
C GLU A 11 -4.17 -23.25 25.47
N CYS A 12 -3.49 -24.25 26.02
CA CYS A 12 -2.84 -24.14 27.33
C CYS A 12 -1.80 -23.01 27.36
N LEU A 13 -0.99 -22.87 26.31
CA LEU A 13 -0.01 -21.79 26.18
C LEU A 13 -0.69 -20.42 26.15
N THR A 14 -1.79 -20.28 25.43
CA THR A 14 -2.56 -19.03 25.36
C THR A 14 -3.12 -18.64 26.73
N LEU A 15 -3.66 -19.61 27.47
CA LEU A 15 -4.21 -19.39 28.81
C LEU A 15 -3.13 -19.03 29.83
N LEU A 16 -1.99 -19.72 29.79
CA LEU A 16 -0.83 -19.42 30.63
C LEU A 16 -0.26 -18.04 30.31
N GLN A 17 -0.16 -17.67 29.03
CA GLN A 17 0.40 -16.38 28.62
C GLN A 17 -0.50 -15.21 29.03
N SER A 18 -1.82 -15.40 28.98
CA SER A 18 -2.81 -14.41 29.40
C SER A 18 -3.03 -14.36 30.93
N GLY A 19 -2.45 -15.31 31.68
CA GLY A 19 -2.65 -15.44 33.13
C GLY A 19 -4.05 -15.92 33.52
N GLN A 20 -4.79 -16.50 32.57
CA GLN A 20 -6.15 -17.00 32.79
C GLN A 20 -6.20 -18.41 33.38
N ALA A 21 -5.09 -19.14 33.33
CA ALA A 21 -4.92 -20.43 33.98
C ALA A 21 -3.49 -20.60 34.50
N THR A 22 -3.35 -21.43 35.51
CA THR A 22 -2.08 -21.95 36.01
C THR A 22 -1.69 -23.24 35.27
N LEU A 23 -0.44 -23.70 35.47
CA LEU A 23 0.04 -24.96 34.90
C LEU A 23 -0.84 -26.13 35.33
N ASP A 24 -1.16 -26.21 36.62
CA ASP A 24 -1.95 -27.31 37.18
C ASP A 24 -3.40 -27.27 36.66
N GLU A 25 -3.99 -26.08 36.49
CA GLU A 25 -5.32 -25.93 35.90
C GLU A 25 -5.36 -26.34 34.42
N CYS A 26 -4.29 -26.08 33.66
CA CYS A 26 -4.14 -26.54 32.29
C CYS A 26 -4.06 -28.07 32.22
N LEU A 27 -3.27 -28.69 33.10
CA LEU A 27 -3.13 -30.15 33.16
C LEU A 27 -4.41 -30.84 33.65
N ALA A 28 -5.12 -30.24 34.62
CA ALA A 28 -6.38 -30.76 35.13
C ALA A 28 -7.50 -30.75 34.07
N ARG A 29 -7.44 -29.83 33.09
CA ARG A 29 -8.40 -29.77 31.98
C ARG A 29 -8.23 -30.91 30.99
N TYR A 30 -7.02 -31.47 30.88
CA TYR A 30 -6.66 -32.50 29.90
C TYR A 30 -5.92 -33.67 30.58
N PRO A 31 -6.58 -34.42 31.48
CA PRO A 31 -5.92 -35.44 32.31
C PRO A 31 -5.31 -36.57 31.48
N ASP A 32 -5.97 -36.95 30.38
CA ASP A 32 -5.51 -38.00 29.47
C ASP A 32 -4.21 -37.63 28.73
N GLN A 33 -3.97 -36.33 28.51
CA GLN A 33 -2.76 -35.82 27.83
C GLN A 33 -1.75 -35.19 28.81
N ALA A 34 -2.04 -35.19 30.12
CA ALA A 34 -1.25 -34.46 31.10
C ALA A 34 0.21 -34.92 31.17
N ALA A 35 0.46 -36.22 30.98
CA ALA A 35 1.82 -36.78 30.96
C ALA A 35 2.68 -36.20 29.82
N ASP A 36 2.08 -35.97 28.66
CA ASP A 36 2.75 -35.43 27.47
C ASP A 36 2.79 -33.89 27.49
N LEU A 37 1.75 -33.24 28.00
CA LEU A 37 1.65 -31.77 28.08
C LEU A 37 2.59 -31.18 29.12
N ARG A 38 2.74 -31.82 30.28
CA ARG A 38 3.53 -31.29 31.40
C ARG A 38 4.95 -30.86 31.01
N PRO A 39 5.79 -31.73 30.39
CA PRO A 39 7.16 -31.32 30.03
C PRO A 39 7.18 -30.16 29.02
N LEU A 40 6.21 -30.11 28.10
CA LEU A 40 6.12 -29.04 27.10
C LEU A 40 5.76 -27.69 27.72
N LEU A 41 4.78 -27.68 28.62
CA LEU A 41 4.35 -26.48 29.32
C LEU A 41 5.42 -25.98 30.30
N GLU A 42 6.08 -26.88 31.04
CA GLU A 42 7.21 -26.52 31.91
C GLU A 42 8.36 -25.90 31.11
N MET A 43 8.69 -26.47 29.94
CA MET A 43 9.70 -25.89 29.05
C MET A 43 9.30 -24.51 28.55
N ALA A 44 8.05 -24.34 28.11
CA ALA A 44 7.55 -23.04 27.65
C ALA A 44 7.63 -21.97 28.75
N ILE A 45 7.31 -22.34 29.99
CA ILE A 45 7.47 -21.47 31.16
C ILE A 45 8.94 -21.10 31.35
N GLN A 46 9.87 -22.06 31.29
CA GLN A 46 11.31 -21.78 31.44
C GLN A 46 11.83 -20.84 30.36
N VAL A 47 11.46 -21.07 29.09
CA VAL A 47 11.85 -20.21 27.96
C VAL A 47 11.30 -18.79 28.16
N ARG A 48 10.08 -18.64 28.68
CA ARG A 48 9.48 -17.32 28.98
C ARG A 48 10.24 -16.54 30.06
N HIS A 49 10.92 -17.21 30.98
CA HIS A 49 11.74 -16.57 32.00
C HIS A 49 13.11 -16.11 31.49
N VAL A 50 13.48 -16.45 30.25
CA VAL A 50 14.73 -15.97 29.64
C VAL A 50 14.58 -14.46 29.39
N PRO A 51 15.49 -13.63 29.92
CA PRO A 51 15.47 -12.19 29.67
C PRO A 51 15.54 -11.90 28.16
N PRO A 52 14.75 -10.94 27.65
CA PRO A 52 14.84 -10.56 26.25
C PRO A 52 16.26 -10.08 25.94
N LEU A 53 16.83 -10.60 24.85
CA LEU A 53 18.15 -10.18 24.39
C LEU A 53 18.07 -8.72 23.93
N ALA A 54 18.53 -7.81 24.79
CA ALA A 54 18.63 -6.40 24.43
C ALA A 54 19.88 -6.19 23.54
N PRO A 55 19.73 -5.60 22.34
CA PRO A 55 20.89 -5.22 21.55
C PRO A 55 21.70 -4.15 22.30
N SER A 56 23.03 -4.17 22.14
CA SER A 56 23.83 -3.07 22.67
C SER A 56 23.37 -1.73 22.07
N PRO A 57 23.32 -0.64 22.84
CA PRO A 57 22.88 0.67 22.34
C PRO A 57 23.66 1.10 21.09
N VAL A 58 24.97 0.82 21.06
CA VAL A 58 25.86 1.11 19.94
C VAL A 58 25.47 0.36 18.67
N ALA A 59 25.16 -0.95 18.78
CA ALA A 59 24.74 -1.75 17.63
C ALA A 59 23.37 -1.31 17.10
N PHE A 60 22.43 -0.98 17.98
CA PHE A 60 21.11 -0.49 17.61
C PHE A 60 21.20 0.83 16.83
N ASP A 61 21.96 1.80 17.35
CA ASP A 61 22.15 3.10 16.68
C ASP A 61 22.85 2.96 15.34
N ALA A 62 23.87 2.10 15.24
CA ALA A 62 24.55 1.81 13.98
C ALA A 62 23.57 1.23 12.95
N GLY A 63 22.71 0.29 13.36
CA GLY A 63 21.66 -0.28 12.52
C GLY A 63 20.66 0.77 12.04
N LYS A 64 20.16 1.60 12.96
CA LYS A 64 19.22 2.69 12.65
C LYS A 64 19.80 3.68 11.64
N ARG A 65 21.08 4.08 11.81
CA ARG A 65 21.77 4.97 10.87
C ARG A 65 21.86 4.35 9.47
N ARG A 66 22.27 3.08 9.36
CA ARG A 66 22.34 2.36 8.09
C ARG A 66 20.97 2.27 7.41
N MET A 67 19.92 1.97 8.16
CA MET A 67 18.55 1.92 7.66
C MET A 67 18.12 3.29 7.08
N LEU A 68 18.34 4.37 7.82
CA LEU A 68 17.97 5.72 7.37
C LEU A 68 18.77 6.17 6.14
N GLN A 69 20.06 5.81 6.07
CA GLN A 69 20.89 6.07 4.89
C GLN A 69 20.36 5.34 3.65
N ALA A 70 20.03 4.05 3.78
CA ALA A 70 19.46 3.28 2.68
C ALA A 70 18.12 3.86 2.18
N LEU A 71 17.27 4.33 3.09
CA LEU A 71 16.02 5.01 2.75
C LEU A 71 16.27 6.34 2.02
N ALA A 72 17.21 7.15 2.49
CA ALA A 72 17.59 8.41 1.85
C ALA A 72 18.14 8.19 0.43
N GLU A 73 18.97 7.17 0.26
CA GLU A 73 19.51 6.80 -1.05
C GLU A 73 18.41 6.33 -2.01
N LYS A 74 17.49 5.46 -1.53
CA LYS A 74 16.33 5.01 -2.32
C LYS A 74 15.47 6.19 -2.78
N LYS A 75 15.19 7.14 -1.90
CA LYS A 75 14.44 8.36 -2.23
C LYS A 75 15.17 9.22 -3.26
N ARG A 76 16.50 9.38 -3.13
CA ARG A 76 17.31 10.11 -4.12
C ARG A 76 17.27 9.43 -5.49
N ARG A 77 17.40 8.10 -5.55
CA ARG A 77 17.29 7.34 -6.80
C ARG A 77 15.91 7.48 -7.45
N GLN A 78 14.85 7.53 -6.66
CA GLN A 78 13.49 7.77 -7.16
C GLN A 78 13.32 9.19 -7.74
N LEU A 79 13.87 10.21 -7.08
CA LEU A 79 13.83 11.60 -7.57
C LEU A 79 14.63 11.79 -8.87
N VAL A 80 15.71 11.03 -9.06
CA VAL A 80 16.55 11.09 -10.26
C VAL A 80 16.06 10.12 -11.36
N SER A 81 15.12 9.21 -11.06
CA SER A 81 14.50 8.41 -12.11
C SER A 81 13.61 9.34 -12.95
N PRO A 82 13.91 9.55 -14.25
CA PRO A 82 13.04 10.35 -15.10
C PRO A 82 11.71 9.61 -15.16
N SER A 83 10.65 10.22 -14.62
CA SER A 83 9.32 9.65 -14.78
C SER A 83 9.07 9.49 -16.29
N PRO A 84 8.44 8.39 -16.75
CA PRO A 84 8.14 8.23 -18.17
C PRO A 84 7.30 9.40 -18.72
N PHE A 85 6.59 10.11 -17.83
CA PHE A 85 5.82 11.31 -18.15
C PHE A 85 6.70 12.54 -18.44
N SER A 86 7.90 12.67 -17.84
CA SER A 86 8.80 13.81 -18.14
C SER A 86 9.37 13.76 -19.57
N ARG A 87 9.47 12.57 -20.17
CA ARG A 87 9.79 12.42 -21.61
C ARG A 87 8.68 12.95 -22.51
N TYR A 88 7.42 12.82 -22.09
CA TYR A 88 6.26 13.34 -22.82
C TYR A 88 6.07 14.85 -22.63
N ALA A 89 6.47 15.41 -21.49
CA ALA A 89 6.40 16.84 -21.21
C ALA A 89 7.15 17.70 -22.26
N GLY A 90 8.30 17.22 -22.74
CA GLY A 90 9.04 17.92 -23.82
C GLY A 90 8.31 17.95 -25.16
N TRP A 91 7.47 16.94 -25.45
CA TRP A 91 6.73 16.87 -26.71
C TRP A 91 5.48 17.77 -26.71
N ILE A 92 4.78 17.88 -25.56
CA ILE A 92 3.61 18.76 -25.44
C ILE A 92 3.98 20.26 -25.52
N GLU A 93 5.18 20.66 -25.08
CA GLU A 93 5.64 22.04 -25.32
C GLU A 93 5.85 22.34 -26.81
N THR A 94 6.23 21.37 -27.64
CA THR A 94 6.33 21.59 -29.09
C THR A 94 4.96 21.71 -29.77
N LEU A 95 3.93 21.10 -29.19
CA LEU A 95 2.55 21.18 -29.70
C LEU A 95 1.82 22.44 -29.24
N PHE A 96 2.10 22.95 -28.03
CA PHE A 96 1.46 24.16 -27.49
C PHE A 96 2.35 25.41 -27.55
N GLY A 97 3.63 25.28 -27.86
CA GLY A 97 4.65 26.34 -27.87
C GLY A 97 4.69 27.20 -29.13
N ARG A 98 3.58 27.28 -29.89
CA ARG A 98 3.40 28.27 -30.96
C ARG A 98 2.26 29.23 -30.61
N LYS A 99 2.33 29.86 -29.43
CA LYS A 99 1.58 31.09 -29.19
C LYS A 99 2.39 32.25 -29.75
N GLU A 100 2.24 32.42 -31.06
CA GLU A 100 2.70 33.59 -31.78
C GLU A 100 2.29 34.86 -31.03
N ARG A 101 3.23 35.78 -30.88
CA ARG A 101 2.91 37.17 -30.56
C ARG A 101 2.23 37.75 -31.80
N PRO A 102 0.94 38.10 -31.81
CA PRO A 102 0.48 39.03 -32.81
C PRO A 102 0.80 40.42 -32.25
N ALA A 103 1.79 41.06 -32.85
CA ALA A 103 1.83 42.51 -32.84
C ALA A 103 0.45 43.03 -33.24
N MET A 104 -0.05 43.95 -32.43
CA MET A 104 -1.23 44.76 -32.63
C MET A 104 -1.49 45.08 -34.13
N GLN A 105 -2.52 44.49 -34.73
CA GLN A 105 -3.14 45.10 -35.91
C GLN A 105 -4.66 44.93 -35.87
N LYS A 106 -5.31 46.07 -35.62
CA LYS A 106 -6.75 46.29 -35.69
C LYS A 106 -7.31 45.78 -37.03
N ARG A 107 -8.25 44.82 -37.00
CA ARG A 107 -9.56 44.82 -37.71
C ARG A 107 -10.17 43.40 -37.87
N ALA A 108 -11.40 43.27 -37.38
CA ALA A 108 -12.56 42.55 -37.96
C ALA A 108 -12.70 41.00 -37.81
N PRO A 109 -13.94 40.47 -37.82
CA PRO A 109 -14.49 39.52 -36.83
C PRO A 109 -14.39 38.03 -37.20
N ALA A 110 -13.28 37.58 -37.80
CA ALA A 110 -13.16 36.18 -38.21
C ALA A 110 -12.99 35.19 -37.03
N PHE A 111 -12.48 35.66 -35.88
CA PHE A 111 -12.18 34.79 -34.73
C PHE A 111 -13.43 34.30 -33.98
N GLN A 112 -14.55 35.03 -34.07
CA GLN A 112 -15.81 34.61 -33.46
C GLN A 112 -16.40 33.38 -34.17
N PHE A 113 -16.26 33.29 -35.49
CA PHE A 113 -16.73 32.14 -36.25
C PHE A 113 -15.91 30.87 -35.95
N ALA A 114 -14.59 30.99 -35.76
CA ALA A 114 -13.74 29.86 -35.40
C ALA A 114 -14.13 29.22 -34.07
N LEU A 115 -14.46 30.05 -33.06
CA LEU A 115 -14.89 29.57 -31.76
C LEU A 115 -16.29 28.96 -31.82
N ALA A 116 -17.21 29.55 -32.59
CA ALA A 116 -18.53 28.97 -32.82
C ALA A 116 -18.45 27.61 -33.53
N ILE A 117 -17.62 27.49 -34.57
CA ILE A 117 -17.42 26.21 -35.29
C ILE A 117 -16.83 25.14 -34.37
N ALA A 118 -15.85 25.48 -33.54
CA ALA A 118 -15.27 24.55 -32.58
C ALA A 118 -16.32 24.08 -31.54
N LEU A 119 -17.15 25.00 -31.04
CA LEU A 119 -18.20 24.67 -30.07
C LEU A 119 -19.30 23.81 -30.71
N VAL A 120 -19.66 24.09 -31.97
CA VAL A 120 -20.59 23.27 -32.76
C VAL A 120 -20.02 21.88 -33.02
N LEU A 121 -18.72 21.75 -33.34
CA LEU A 121 -18.06 20.45 -33.51
C LEU A 121 -18.05 19.65 -32.19
N VAL A 122 -17.73 20.30 -31.07
CA VAL A 122 -17.78 19.65 -29.75
C VAL A 122 -19.20 19.21 -29.41
N LEU A 123 -20.21 20.04 -29.68
CA LEU A 123 -21.62 19.69 -29.46
C LEU A 123 -22.09 18.57 -30.40
N LEU A 124 -21.66 18.54 -31.67
CA LEU A 124 -21.97 17.46 -32.61
C LEU A 124 -21.33 16.14 -32.18
N VAL A 125 -20.07 16.17 -31.71
CA VAL A 125 -19.38 14.97 -31.23
C VAL A 125 -19.98 14.48 -29.91
N ALA A 126 -20.21 15.38 -28.95
CA ALA A 126 -20.83 15.04 -27.67
C ALA A 126 -22.28 14.55 -27.87
N GLY A 127 -23.05 15.23 -28.72
CA GLY A 127 -24.42 14.84 -29.08
C GLY A 127 -24.47 13.52 -29.85
N GLY A 128 -23.58 13.31 -30.83
CA GLY A 128 -23.46 12.06 -31.57
C GLY A 128 -23.09 10.87 -30.69
N LEU A 129 -22.17 11.05 -29.75
CA LEU A 129 -21.81 10.05 -28.74
C LEU A 129 -22.98 9.74 -27.80
N LEU A 130 -23.75 10.75 -27.40
CA LEU A 130 -24.96 10.57 -26.60
C LEU A 130 -26.05 9.82 -27.37
N LEU A 131 -26.30 10.17 -28.64
CA LEU A 131 -27.25 9.44 -29.48
C LEU A 131 -26.81 8.00 -29.74
N GLN A 132 -25.52 7.73 -29.98
CA GLN A 132 -25.01 6.36 -30.10
C GLN A 132 -25.20 5.56 -28.82
N SER A 133 -24.99 6.19 -27.65
CA SER A 133 -25.25 5.53 -26.36
C SER A 133 -26.73 5.23 -26.11
N TRP A 134 -27.63 6.01 -26.71
CA TRP A 134 -29.09 5.81 -26.62
C TRP A 134 -29.63 4.80 -27.64
N LEU A 135 -29.04 4.68 -28.83
CA LEU A 135 -29.40 3.66 -29.83
C LEU A 135 -28.77 2.29 -29.52
N GLY A 136 -27.64 2.26 -28.79
CA GLY A 136 -26.97 1.02 -28.37
C GLY A 136 -27.64 0.29 -27.21
N THR A 137 -28.67 0.86 -26.59
CA THR A 137 -29.43 0.26 -25.48
C THR A 137 -30.77 -0.36 -25.88
N VAL A 138 -31.16 -0.29 -27.17
CA VAL A 138 -32.47 -0.77 -27.67
C VAL A 138 -32.34 -1.90 -28.72
N VAL A 139 -31.28 -2.71 -28.67
CA VAL A 139 -31.22 -4.01 -29.38
C VAL A 139 -30.82 -5.10 -28.40
#